data_AF-I2DDG4-F1
#
_entry.id   AF-I2DDG4-F1
#
_cell.length_a   1.000
_cell.length_b   1.000
_cell.length_c   1.000
_cell.angle_alpha   90.00
_cell.angle_beta   90.00
_cell.angle_gamma   90.00
#
_symmetry.space_group_name_H-M   'P 1'
#
loop_
_entity.id
_entity.type
_entity.pdbx_description
1 polymer ?
#
loop_
_entity_poly.entity_id
_entity_poly.type
_entity_poly.pdbx_seq_one_letter_code
_entity_poly.pdbx_strand_id
1 'polypeptide(L)'
;MPLCCSKKAAQRQKEYEEEVRMRKLEEAARLEKEQREREDARKAEIERIMQEEKQAKLMQQHAEEEKAEQERLMQEQAALEAQQRAEEERLRQQNEEAQTIDAQSMNKMPSVVSRASVDTTDAVCSEVTLNEDESFMMQTYTPFDMTTVDQTARYVATKCGCALKPEHKPIDCAICQGIDLSDAPLIA
;
A
#
# COMPACT_ATOMS: atom_id res chain seq x y z
N MET A 1 62.56 1.88 67.77
CA MET A 1 61.75 2.77 66.91
C MET A 1 61.65 2.17 65.50
N PRO A 2 60.60 1.39 65.17
CA PRO A 2 60.18 1.29 63.77
C PRO A 2 58.67 1.03 63.58
N LEU A 3 57.84 2.06 63.34
CA LEU A 3 56.43 1.89 62.93
C LEU A 3 55.99 2.89 61.83
N CYS A 4 56.92 3.54 61.14
CA CYS A 4 56.60 4.57 60.14
C CYS A 4 56.38 4.04 58.71
N CYS A 5 56.60 2.74 58.45
CA CYS A 5 56.50 2.19 57.08
C CYS A 5 55.08 1.76 56.67
N SER A 6 54.17 1.45 57.61
CA SER A 6 52.82 0.95 57.26
C SER A 6 51.85 2.06 56.84
N LYS A 7 51.92 3.25 57.45
CA LYS A 7 51.03 4.38 57.11
C LYS A 7 51.23 4.88 55.67
N LYS A 8 52.48 4.99 55.20
CA LYS A 8 52.79 5.37 53.81
C LYS A 8 52.38 4.31 52.78
N ALA A 9 52.39 3.03 53.15
CA ALA A 9 51.91 1.96 52.28
C ALA A 9 50.37 2.00 52.16
N ALA A 10 49.66 2.13 53.28
CA ALA A 10 48.20 2.23 53.30
C ALA A 10 47.68 3.48 52.56
N GLN A 11 48.40 4.61 52.65
CA GLN A 11 48.02 5.82 51.93
C GLN A 11 48.16 5.67 50.42
N ARG A 12 49.27 5.09 49.94
CA ARG A 12 49.46 4.81 48.50
C ARG A 12 48.43 3.83 47.95
N GLN A 13 47.99 2.87 48.76
CA GLN A 13 46.94 1.94 48.36
C GLN A 13 45.59 2.65 48.20
N LYS A 14 45.24 3.56 49.12
CA LYS A 14 44.03 4.39 49.00
C LYS A 14 44.07 5.33 47.80
N GLU A 15 45.22 5.97 47.56
CA GLU A 15 45.41 6.84 46.39
C GLU A 15 45.25 6.05 45.08
N TYR A 16 45.80 4.83 45.00
CA TYR A 16 45.62 3.94 43.86
C TYR A 16 44.16 3.50 43.67
N GLU A 17 43.48 3.11 44.74
CA GLU A 17 42.06 2.74 44.70
C GLU A 17 41.16 3.91 44.25
N GLU A 18 41.47 5.12 44.71
CA GLU A 18 40.77 6.34 44.32
C GLU A 18 41.04 6.71 42.85
N GLU A 19 42.29 6.60 42.39
CA GLU A 19 42.65 6.81 40.98
C GLU A 19 41.94 5.82 40.05
N VAL A 20 41.87 4.54 40.43
CA VAL A 20 41.12 3.52 39.68
C VAL A 20 39.63 3.85 39.65
N ARG A 21 39.05 4.32 40.77
CA ARG A 21 37.65 4.74 40.81
C ARG A 21 37.39 5.95 39.92
N MET A 22 38.28 6.94 39.94
CA MET A 22 38.17 8.13 39.10
C MET A 22 38.27 7.78 37.61
N ARG A 23 39.21 6.92 37.22
CA ARG A 23 39.34 6.46 35.82
C ARG A 23 38.09 5.72 35.33
N LYS A 24 37.48 4.88 36.19
CA LYS A 24 36.22 4.18 35.85
C LYS A 24 35.05 5.14 35.65
N LEU A 25 34.94 6.17 36.48
CA LEU A 25 33.90 7.20 36.34
C LEU A 25 34.11 8.05 35.08
N GLU A 26 35.35 8.41 34.79
CA GLU A 26 35.69 9.16 33.57
C GLU A 26 35.39 8.34 32.30
N GLU A 27 35.75 7.05 32.28
CA GLU A 27 35.45 6.17 31.17
C GLU A 27 33.94 5.95 30.99
N ALA A 28 33.19 5.80 32.08
CA ALA A 28 31.73 5.71 32.05
C ALA A 28 31.09 7.00 31.50
N ALA A 29 31.56 8.17 31.96
CA ALA A 29 31.08 9.46 31.46
C ALA A 29 31.39 9.67 29.97
N ARG A 30 32.55 9.20 29.50
CA ARG A 30 32.91 9.26 28.08
C ARG A 30 32.01 8.37 27.23
N LEU A 31 31.73 7.15 27.68
CA LEU A 31 30.83 6.22 26.98
C LEU A 31 29.39 6.76 26.94
N GLU A 32 28.91 7.36 28.03
CA GLU A 32 27.58 7.97 28.06
C GLU A 32 27.47 9.14 27.08
N LYS A 33 28.49 10.00 27.02
CA LYS A 33 28.52 11.10 26.06
C LYS A 33 28.52 10.60 24.62
N GLU A 34 29.32 9.59 24.31
CA GLU A 34 29.35 8.97 22.98
C GLU A 34 28.01 8.33 22.60
N GLN A 35 27.31 7.71 23.56
CA GLN A 35 25.96 7.19 23.32
C GLN A 35 24.96 8.30 23.00
N ARG A 36 24.97 9.40 23.76
CA ARG A 36 24.10 10.55 23.48
C ARG A 36 24.38 11.15 22.10
N GLU A 37 25.65 11.33 21.73
CA GLU A 37 26.02 11.83 20.40
C GLU A 37 25.54 10.89 19.28
N ARG A 38 25.61 9.57 19.47
CA ARG A 38 25.07 8.59 18.50
C ARG A 38 23.54 8.62 18.43
N GLU A 39 22.86 8.78 19.55
CA GLU A 39 21.41 8.90 19.59
C GLU A 39 20.92 10.19 18.94
N ASP A 40 21.59 11.32 19.21
CA ASP A 40 21.28 12.60 18.60
C ASP A 40 21.55 12.57 17.09
N ALA A 41 22.63 11.92 16.63
CA ALA A 41 22.88 11.70 15.22
C ALA A 41 21.80 10.82 14.55
N ARG A 42 21.33 9.77 15.23
CA ARG A 42 20.23 8.93 14.74
C ARG A 42 18.92 9.71 14.66
N LYS A 43 18.60 10.52 15.67
CA LYS A 43 17.39 11.35 15.68
C LYS A 43 17.43 12.38 14.55
N ALA A 44 18.56 13.05 14.34
CA ALA A 44 18.74 14.02 13.26
C ALA A 44 18.59 13.35 11.87
N GLU A 45 19.11 12.14 11.69
CA GLU A 45 18.96 11.38 10.45
C GLU A 45 17.48 10.99 10.20
N ILE A 46 16.78 10.49 11.21
CA ILE A 46 15.35 10.15 11.10
C ILE A 46 14.52 11.40 10.76
N GLU A 47 14.82 12.55 11.39
CA GLU A 47 14.13 13.80 11.10
C GLU A 47 14.35 14.24 9.65
N ARG A 48 15.58 14.11 9.12
CA ARG A 48 15.87 14.41 7.73
C ARG A 48 15.07 13.53 6.77
N ILE A 49 15.04 12.21 7.02
CA ILE A 49 14.27 11.26 6.20
C ILE A 49 12.78 11.62 6.22
N MET A 50 12.23 11.94 7.40
CA MET A 50 10.83 12.33 7.53
C MET A 50 10.51 13.63 6.75
N GLN A 51 11.43 14.59 6.74
CA GLN A 51 11.25 15.82 5.95
C GLN A 51 11.32 15.55 4.44
N GLU A 52 12.24 14.71 4.00
CA GLU A 52 12.38 14.30 2.60
C GLU A 52 11.14 13.53 2.11
N GLU A 53 10.67 12.56 2.90
CA GLU A 53 9.46 11.79 2.60
C GLU A 53 8.22 12.70 2.52
N LYS A 54 8.11 13.68 3.42
CA LYS A 54 7.03 14.67 3.38
C LYS A 54 7.06 15.49 2.09
N GLN A 55 8.24 15.91 1.64
CA GLN A 55 8.39 16.64 0.37
C GLN A 55 8.09 15.75 -0.84
N ALA A 56 8.59 14.52 -0.85
CA ALA A 56 8.31 13.55 -1.91
C ALA A 56 6.81 13.25 -2.03
N LYS A 57 6.12 13.08 -0.90
CA LYS A 57 4.67 12.86 -0.87
C LYS A 57 3.87 14.04 -1.42
N LEU A 58 4.28 15.27 -1.09
CA LEU A 58 3.66 16.48 -1.65
C LEU A 58 3.87 16.56 -3.17
N MET A 59 5.06 16.25 -3.65
CA MET A 59 5.36 16.24 -5.08
C MET A 59 4.55 15.14 -5.81
N GLN A 60 4.42 13.97 -5.21
CA GLN A 60 3.62 12.88 -5.77
C GLN A 60 2.13 13.25 -5.86
N GLN A 61 1.57 13.85 -4.81
CA GLN A 61 0.18 14.31 -4.81
C GLN A 61 -0.08 15.33 -5.92
N HIS A 62 0.84 16.30 -6.09
CA HIS A 62 0.72 17.28 -7.16
C HIS A 62 0.81 16.63 -8.56
N ALA A 63 1.71 15.68 -8.75
CA ALA A 63 1.84 14.96 -10.03
C ALA A 63 0.61 14.09 -10.34
N GLU A 64 0.01 13.47 -9.32
CA GLU A 64 -1.23 12.70 -9.45
C GLU A 64 -2.42 13.61 -9.78
N GLU A 65 -2.52 14.78 -9.13
CA GLU A 65 -3.57 15.77 -9.41
C GLU A 65 -3.46 16.33 -10.83
N GLU A 66 -2.27 16.70 -11.28
CA GLU A 66 -2.03 17.20 -12.64
C GLU A 66 -2.37 16.14 -13.70
N LYS A 67 -1.98 14.87 -13.45
CA LYS A 67 -2.33 13.77 -14.34
C LYS A 67 -3.84 13.52 -14.40
N ALA A 68 -4.53 13.58 -13.26
CA ALA A 68 -5.97 13.44 -13.19
C ALA A 68 -6.70 14.60 -13.89
N GLU A 69 -6.21 15.84 -13.76
CA GLU A 69 -6.76 16.99 -14.47
C GLU A 69 -6.57 16.84 -15.99
N GLN A 70 -5.38 16.43 -16.43
CA GLN A 70 -5.09 16.20 -17.84
C GLN A 70 -5.99 15.11 -18.44
N GLU A 71 -6.24 14.02 -17.71
CA GLU A 71 -7.16 12.97 -18.14
C GLU A 71 -8.60 13.49 -18.26
N ARG A 72 -9.07 14.31 -17.30
CA ARG A 72 -10.39 14.93 -17.35
C ARG A 72 -10.56 15.84 -18.56
N LEU A 73 -9.56 16.67 -18.86
CA LEU A 73 -9.56 17.53 -20.05
C LEU A 73 -9.61 16.72 -21.35
N MET A 74 -8.84 15.62 -21.42
CA MET A 74 -8.87 14.72 -22.58
C MET A 74 -10.23 14.03 -22.75
N GLN A 75 -10.86 13.57 -21.67
CA GLN A 75 -12.19 12.98 -21.70
C GLN A 75 -13.26 13.99 -22.12
N GLU A 76 -13.19 15.23 -21.64
CA GLU A 76 -14.10 16.31 -22.02
C GLU A 76 -13.97 16.64 -23.52
N GLN A 77 -12.74 16.72 -24.02
CA GLN A 77 -12.48 16.96 -25.45
C GLN A 77 -13.02 15.83 -26.33
N ALA A 78 -12.80 14.56 -25.93
CA ALA A 78 -13.34 13.41 -26.63
C ALA A 78 -14.88 13.37 -26.63
N ALA A 79 -15.52 13.78 -25.52
CA ALA A 79 -16.97 13.87 -25.42
C ALA A 79 -17.55 14.97 -26.33
N LEU A 80 -16.89 16.14 -26.40
CA LEU A 80 -17.26 17.22 -27.31
C LEU A 80 -17.15 16.79 -28.78
N GLU A 81 -16.05 16.12 -29.16
CA GLU A 81 -15.89 15.60 -30.52
C GLU A 81 -16.94 14.53 -30.87
N ALA A 82 -17.30 13.67 -29.91
CA ALA A 82 -18.35 12.67 -30.11
C ALA A 82 -19.73 13.33 -30.30
N GLN A 83 -20.04 14.39 -29.55
CA GLN A 83 -21.26 15.16 -29.75
C GLN A 83 -21.31 15.84 -31.12
N GLN A 84 -20.20 16.46 -31.54
CA GLN A 84 -20.12 17.09 -32.87
C GLN A 84 -20.34 16.08 -34.00
N ARG A 85 -19.71 14.89 -33.91
CA ARG A 85 -19.95 13.81 -34.89
C ARG A 85 -21.39 13.34 -34.91
N ALA A 86 -22.00 13.15 -33.73
CA ALA A 86 -23.40 12.75 -33.63
C ALA A 86 -24.35 13.82 -34.19
N GLU A 87 -24.04 15.10 -33.99
CA GLU A 87 -24.83 16.21 -34.55
C GLU A 87 -24.68 16.31 -36.08
N GLU A 88 -23.47 16.17 -36.61
CA GLU A 88 -23.22 16.14 -38.06
C GLU A 88 -23.95 14.96 -38.73
N GLU A 89 -23.95 13.78 -38.09
CA GLU A 89 -24.68 12.61 -38.58
C GLU A 89 -26.20 12.83 -38.58
N ARG A 90 -26.76 13.44 -37.52
CA ARG A 90 -28.19 13.80 -37.47
C ARG A 90 -28.56 14.82 -38.55
N LEU A 91 -27.69 15.79 -38.83
CA LEU A 91 -27.93 16.79 -39.88
C LEU A 91 -27.89 16.15 -41.28
N ARG A 92 -26.98 15.19 -41.51
CA ARG A 92 -26.96 14.38 -42.75
C ARG A 92 -28.23 13.58 -42.95
N GLN A 93 -28.69 12.87 -41.91
CA GLN A 93 -29.94 12.09 -41.97
C GLN A 93 -31.15 12.98 -42.28
N GLN A 94 -31.26 14.16 -41.64
CA GLN A 94 -32.35 15.11 -41.95
C GLN A 94 -32.31 15.64 -43.39
N ASN A 95 -31.12 15.89 -43.95
CA ASN A 95 -30.98 16.32 -45.34
C ASN A 95 -31.35 15.21 -46.33
N GLU A 96 -31.03 13.95 -46.03
CA GLU A 96 -31.43 12.79 -46.84
C GLU A 96 -32.95 12.54 -46.75
N GLU A 97 -33.58 12.75 -45.59
CA GLU A 97 -35.04 12.70 -45.43
C GLU A 97 -35.75 13.86 -46.17
N ALA A 98 -35.18 15.07 -46.17
CA ALA A 98 -35.74 16.20 -46.93
C ALA A 98 -35.66 15.99 -48.46
N GLN A 99 -34.60 15.33 -48.96
CA GLN A 99 -34.47 14.98 -50.38
C GLN A 99 -35.40 13.85 -50.83
N THR A 100 -35.82 12.96 -49.91
CA THR A 100 -36.75 11.87 -50.24
C THR A 100 -38.22 12.32 -50.23
N ILE A 101 -38.58 13.37 -49.49
CA ILE A 101 -39.94 13.93 -49.49
C ILE A 101 -40.24 14.70 -50.80
N ASP A 102 -39.26 15.40 -51.39
CA ASP A 102 -39.44 16.11 -52.66
C ASP A 102 -39.46 15.16 -53.89
N ALA A 103 -38.95 13.94 -53.73
CA ALA A 103 -39.01 12.89 -54.74
C ALA A 103 -40.30 12.02 -54.68
N GLN A 104 -41.11 12.14 -53.62
CA GLN A 104 -42.33 11.33 -53.43
C GLN A 104 -43.66 12.02 -53.77
N SER A 105 -43.65 13.27 -54.25
CA SER A 105 -44.88 13.90 -54.77
C SER A 105 -45.34 13.34 -56.14
N MET A 106 -44.54 12.49 -56.78
CA MET A 106 -44.90 11.85 -58.05
C MET A 106 -44.39 10.42 -58.06
N ASN A 107 -45.11 9.48 -57.43
CA ASN A 107 -45.37 8.14 -57.99
C ASN A 107 -46.24 7.30 -57.06
N LYS A 108 -47.52 7.22 -57.42
CA LYS A 108 -48.43 6.15 -57.01
C LYS A 108 -47.91 4.81 -57.53
N MET A 109 -47.80 3.81 -56.65
CA MET A 109 -48.47 2.49 -56.75
C MET A 109 -47.87 1.49 -55.73
N PRO A 110 -48.67 0.59 -55.13
CA PRO A 110 -48.20 -0.42 -54.18
C PRO A 110 -47.97 -1.76 -54.90
N SER A 111 -46.87 -2.49 -54.63
CA SER A 111 -46.81 -3.92 -54.95
C SER A 111 -45.65 -4.69 -54.28
N VAL A 112 -46.05 -5.59 -53.37
CA VAL A 112 -45.65 -7.02 -53.25
C VAL A 112 -44.19 -7.41 -52.88
N VAL A 113 -44.05 -7.89 -51.64
CA VAL A 113 -43.40 -9.14 -51.15
C VAL A 113 -42.03 -9.57 -51.71
N SER A 114 -41.04 -9.79 -50.83
CA SER A 114 -40.16 -10.99 -50.88
C SER A 114 -39.40 -11.27 -49.57
N ARG A 115 -39.40 -12.56 -49.21
CA ARG A 115 -38.75 -13.25 -48.08
C ARG A 115 -37.32 -13.69 -48.43
N ALA A 116 -36.61 -14.17 -47.38
CA ALA A 116 -35.47 -15.11 -47.33
C ALA A 116 -34.11 -14.43 -47.07
N SER A 117 -33.36 -14.68 -45.99
CA SER A 117 -32.81 -15.93 -45.41
C SER A 117 -31.30 -16.00 -45.69
N VAL A 118 -30.43 -15.93 -44.67
CA VAL A 118 -29.24 -16.81 -44.53
C VAL A 118 -28.75 -16.83 -43.07
N ASP A 119 -28.59 -18.06 -42.55
CA ASP A 119 -27.91 -18.47 -41.32
C ASP A 119 -26.44 -18.07 -41.22
N THR A 120 -25.92 -17.99 -39.99
CA THR A 120 -24.57 -18.47 -39.67
C THR A 120 -24.52 -19.09 -38.27
N THR A 121 -23.97 -20.29 -38.26
CA THR A 121 -23.87 -21.34 -37.23
C THR A 121 -22.59 -21.23 -36.39
N ASP A 122 -22.64 -21.58 -35.10
CA ASP A 122 -21.65 -22.39 -34.34
C ASP A 122 -21.99 -22.33 -32.83
N ALA A 123 -21.83 -23.33 -31.96
CA ALA A 123 -21.25 -24.65 -32.07
C ALA A 123 -21.84 -25.55 -30.96
N VAL A 124 -21.72 -26.85 -31.20
CA VAL A 124 -22.25 -27.97 -30.41
C VAL A 124 -21.38 -28.27 -29.18
N CYS A 125 -22.03 -28.81 -28.16
CA CYS A 125 -21.55 -29.44 -26.93
C CYS A 125 -20.06 -29.85 -26.87
N SER A 126 -19.47 -29.66 -25.69
CA SER A 126 -18.52 -30.63 -25.15
C SER A 126 -18.71 -30.75 -23.64
N GLU A 127 -19.32 -31.85 -23.24
CA GLU A 127 -19.06 -32.48 -21.95
C GLU A 127 -17.55 -32.69 -21.82
N VAL A 128 -16.93 -31.96 -20.90
CA VAL A 128 -15.58 -32.24 -20.42
C VAL A 128 -15.72 -32.64 -18.97
N THR A 129 -15.71 -33.96 -18.79
CA THR A 129 -15.14 -34.70 -17.66
C THR A 129 -14.88 -33.90 -16.38
N LEU A 130 -15.69 -34.22 -15.37
CA LEU A 130 -15.32 -34.20 -13.95
C LEU A 130 -13.85 -34.63 -13.78
N ASN A 131 -12.98 -33.66 -13.53
CA ASN A 131 -11.72 -33.88 -12.86
C ASN A 131 -11.66 -32.91 -11.69
N GLU A 132 -11.50 -33.51 -10.52
CA GLU A 132 -11.25 -32.90 -9.24
C GLU A 132 -10.05 -31.95 -9.34
N ASP A 133 -10.31 -30.64 -9.23
CA ASP A 133 -9.44 -29.62 -8.60
C ASP A 133 -9.95 -28.19 -8.91
N GLU A 134 -11.26 -27.97 -8.80
CA GLU A 134 -11.76 -26.60 -8.66
C GLU A 134 -11.55 -26.13 -7.21
N SER A 135 -10.30 -25.90 -6.84
CA SER A 135 -10.02 -24.88 -5.83
C SER A 135 -10.39 -23.55 -6.49
N PHE A 136 -11.67 -23.18 -6.42
CA PHE A 136 -12.13 -21.86 -6.78
C PHE A 136 -11.45 -20.90 -5.81
N MET A 137 -10.27 -20.38 -6.19
CA MET A 137 -9.61 -19.32 -5.46
C MET A 137 -10.50 -18.08 -5.61
N MET A 138 -11.43 -17.96 -4.67
CA MET A 138 -12.23 -16.77 -4.49
C MET A 138 -11.22 -15.62 -4.31
N GLN A 139 -11.11 -14.73 -5.29
CA GLN A 139 -10.31 -13.52 -5.15
C GLN A 139 -10.97 -12.68 -4.07
N THR A 140 -10.53 -12.87 -2.82
CA THR A 140 -10.90 -12.03 -1.70
C THR A 140 -10.27 -10.67 -1.96
N TYR A 141 -11.04 -9.77 -2.56
CA TYR A 141 -10.70 -8.37 -2.64
C TYR A 141 -10.72 -7.82 -1.22
N THR A 142 -9.55 -7.73 -0.59
CA THR A 142 -9.37 -7.00 0.65
C THR A 142 -9.12 -5.54 0.29
N PRO A 143 -10.09 -4.63 0.50
CA PRO A 143 -9.98 -3.22 0.11
C PRO A 143 -8.90 -2.45 0.90
N PHE A 144 -8.27 -3.10 1.88
CA PHE A 144 -7.23 -2.55 2.73
C PHE A 144 -5.95 -3.37 2.59
N ASP A 145 -4.81 -2.69 2.70
CA ASP A 145 -3.49 -3.31 2.63
C ASP A 145 -3.25 -4.20 3.86
N MET A 146 -3.39 -5.52 3.66
CA MET A 146 -3.19 -6.55 4.69
C MET A 146 -1.72 -6.92 4.88
N THR A 147 -0.77 -6.32 4.14
CA THR A 147 0.64 -6.71 4.23
C THR A 147 1.23 -6.52 5.63
N THR A 148 0.83 -5.48 6.35
CA THR A 148 1.26 -5.21 7.72
C THR A 148 0.69 -6.20 8.73
N VAL A 149 -0.58 -6.60 8.53
CA VAL A 149 -1.25 -7.65 9.31
C VAL A 149 -0.57 -8.99 9.08
N ASP A 150 -0.28 -9.33 7.81
CA ASP A 150 0.41 -10.57 7.43
C ASP A 150 1.86 -10.61 7.96
N GLN A 151 2.57 -9.48 7.92
CA GLN A 151 3.92 -9.37 8.48
C GLN A 151 3.89 -9.56 9.99
N THR A 152 2.93 -8.95 10.69
CA THR A 152 2.74 -9.12 12.13
C THR A 152 2.37 -10.57 12.46
N ALA A 153 1.45 -11.19 11.72
CA ALA A 153 1.08 -12.59 11.89
C ALA A 153 2.27 -13.54 11.67
N ARG A 154 3.09 -13.30 10.64
CA ARG A 154 4.33 -14.06 10.40
C ARG A 154 5.36 -13.84 11.50
N TYR A 155 5.53 -12.62 11.98
CA TYR A 155 6.44 -12.31 13.07
C TYR A 155 6.04 -13.04 14.36
N VAL A 156 4.74 -13.04 14.70
CA VAL A 156 4.21 -13.80 15.84
C VAL A 156 4.43 -15.29 15.64
N ALA A 157 4.04 -15.85 14.48
CA ALA A 157 4.22 -17.27 14.21
C ALA A 157 5.69 -17.72 14.35
N THR A 158 6.64 -16.90 13.86
CA THR A 158 8.07 -17.24 13.85
C THR A 158 8.80 -16.97 15.17
N LYS A 159 8.44 -15.90 15.91
CA LYS A 159 9.13 -15.52 17.16
C LYS A 159 8.49 -16.10 18.41
N CYS A 160 7.17 -16.17 18.43
CA CYS A 160 6.41 -16.72 19.54
C CYS A 160 6.34 -18.25 19.46
N GLY A 161 6.52 -18.83 18.27
CA GLY A 161 6.20 -20.24 18.01
C GLY A 161 4.70 -20.52 18.18
N CYS A 162 3.90 -19.45 18.19
CA CYS A 162 2.47 -19.46 18.51
C CYS A 162 1.60 -19.87 17.32
N ALA A 163 2.25 -20.36 16.26
CA ALA A 163 1.60 -21.20 15.28
C ALA A 163 1.11 -22.50 15.97
N LEU A 164 -0.17 -22.47 16.37
CA LEU A 164 -1.06 -23.63 16.39
C LEU A 164 -0.80 -24.72 17.44
N LYS A 165 -0.28 -24.40 18.63
CA LYS A 165 -0.35 -25.34 19.77
C LYS A 165 -1.52 -24.98 20.69
N PRO A 166 -2.44 -25.91 20.98
CA PRO A 166 -3.62 -25.64 21.80
C PRO A 166 -3.27 -25.27 23.25
N GLU A 167 -2.03 -25.53 23.71
CA GLU A 167 -1.57 -25.14 25.04
C GLU A 167 -1.07 -23.69 25.14
N HIS A 168 -1.06 -22.91 24.06
CA HIS A 168 -0.59 -21.53 24.10
C HIS A 168 -1.58 -20.60 24.82
N LYS A 169 -1.10 -19.88 25.83
CA LYS A 169 -1.85 -18.84 26.54
C LYS A 169 -1.35 -17.46 26.13
N PRO A 170 -2.12 -16.70 25.32
CA PRO A 170 -1.70 -15.37 24.85
C PRO A 170 -1.41 -14.39 26.00
N ILE A 171 -2.15 -14.53 27.10
CA ILE A 171 -2.00 -13.70 28.31
C ILE A 171 -0.66 -13.92 29.00
N ASP A 172 0.01 -15.07 28.86
CA ASP A 172 1.28 -15.35 29.55
C ASP A 172 2.49 -15.16 28.63
N CYS A 173 2.27 -14.78 27.37
CA CYS A 173 3.32 -14.65 26.38
C CYS A 173 3.80 -13.21 26.26
N ALA A 174 5.07 -12.97 26.61
CA ALA A 174 5.69 -11.65 26.51
C ALA A 174 5.65 -11.05 25.10
N ILE A 175 5.61 -11.88 24.04
CA ILE A 175 5.50 -11.41 22.66
C ILE A 175 4.06 -11.00 22.36
N CYS A 176 3.07 -11.82 22.71
CA CYS A 176 1.65 -11.48 22.49
C CYS A 176 1.18 -10.29 23.33
N GLN A 177 1.68 -10.14 24.56
CA GLN A 177 1.41 -8.99 25.42
C GLN A 177 1.97 -7.68 24.86
N GLY A 178 3.05 -7.75 24.08
CA GLY A 178 3.67 -6.57 23.47
C GLY A 178 2.96 -6.08 22.21
N ILE A 179 1.94 -6.79 21.74
CA ILE A 179 1.16 -6.41 20.56
C ILE A 179 -0.04 -5.62 21.03
N ASP A 180 0.03 -4.30 20.84
CA ASP A 180 -1.08 -3.42 21.12
C ASP A 180 -2.12 -3.50 20.00
N LEU A 181 -3.30 -4.04 20.33
CA LEU A 181 -4.45 -4.14 19.42
C LEU A 181 -5.53 -3.08 19.72
N SER A 182 -5.26 -2.12 20.61
CA SER A 182 -6.23 -1.09 20.98
C SER A 182 -6.57 -0.15 19.81
N ASP A 183 -5.63 0.02 18.87
CA ASP A 183 -5.80 0.79 17.64
C ASP A 183 -6.30 -0.05 16.45
N ALA A 184 -6.50 -1.36 16.63
CA ALA A 184 -6.99 -2.22 15.57
C ALA A 184 -8.51 -1.99 15.36
N PRO A 185 -8.98 -1.71 14.14
CA PRO A 185 -10.40 -1.56 13.87
C PRO A 185 -11.11 -2.89 14.17
N LEU A 186 -11.95 -2.89 15.21
CA LEU A 186 -12.85 -4.01 15.47
C LEU A 186 -13.87 -4.05 14.33
N ILE A 187 -13.72 -5.03 13.44
CA ILE A 187 -14.76 -5.35 12.46
C ILE A 187 -15.96 -5.87 13.26
N ALA A 188 -17.01 -5.06 13.35
CA ALA A 188 -18.30 -5.39 13.95
C ALA A 188 -19.28 -5.89 12.89
#